data_AF-A0A6S6XVB5-F1
#
_entry.id   AF-A0A6S6XVB5-F1
#
_cell.length_a   1.000
_cell.length_b   1.000
_cell.length_c   1.000
_cell.angle_alpha   90.00
_cell.angle_beta   90.00
_cell.angle_gamma   90.00
#
_symmetry.space_group_name_H-M   'P 1'
#
loop_
_entity.id
_entity.type
_entity.pdbx_description
1 polymer ?
#
loop_
_entity_poly.entity_id
_entity_poly.type
_entity_poly.pdbx_seq_one_letter_code
_entity_poly.pdbx_strand_id
1 'polypeptide(L)'
;MTSSQRPSRARRSLGKIRHNQLPRILVRINVAIGILAFLILTATLGFRYLTEPVADWSDALYMTLITITTVGYGEMVKIDSFGERIFAGLVALGGFGILTFLFTSLSVFFLEGDLDYTLRRRRMEKQIRKLHHHYIVCGFGRVGRNVAHELSQTNRHFVAIDIEEARMEENLDKFPGLLYLNGDASDEDKLDAAYIEEARGLLP
;
A
#
# COMPACT_ATOMS: atom_id res chain seq x y z
N MET A 1 -34.30 13.73 44.35
CA MET A 1 -34.59 12.41 43.75
C MET A 1 -34.87 12.64 42.27
N THR A 2 -33.83 12.70 41.42
CA THR A 2 -33.37 11.60 40.52
C THR A 2 -34.45 11.22 39.50
N SER A 3 -34.29 11.19 38.18
CA SER A 3 -33.13 11.05 37.28
C SER A 3 -33.59 11.38 35.85
N SER A 4 -32.88 12.21 35.09
CA SER A 4 -32.07 11.79 33.93
C SER A 4 -32.78 10.87 32.92
N GLN A 5 -33.28 11.45 31.81
CA GLN A 5 -33.42 10.75 30.54
C GLN A 5 -32.49 11.40 29.51
N ARG A 6 -31.43 10.68 29.14
CA ARG A 6 -30.50 11.01 28.05
C ARG A 6 -31.10 10.48 26.74
N PRO A 7 -31.09 11.24 25.62
CA PRO A 7 -31.35 10.64 24.33
C PRO A 7 -30.13 9.84 23.87
N SER A 8 -30.42 8.62 23.41
CA SER A 8 -29.53 7.59 22.90
C SER A 8 -28.66 8.08 21.73
N ARG A 9 -27.34 8.03 21.92
CA ARG A 9 -26.34 8.17 20.84
C ARG A 9 -26.35 6.93 19.95
N ALA A 10 -27.16 6.94 18.90
CA ALA A 10 -26.95 6.08 17.74
C ALA A 10 -25.87 6.71 16.85
N ARG A 11 -24.59 6.55 17.22
CA ARG A 11 -23.48 6.87 16.32
C ARG A 11 -23.19 5.65 15.46
N ARG A 12 -23.56 5.78 14.19
CA ARG A 12 -23.17 4.94 13.05
C ARG A 12 -21.72 4.47 13.19
N SER A 13 -21.54 3.15 13.32
CA SER A 13 -20.28 2.48 13.03
C SER A 13 -20.11 2.41 11.50
N LEU A 14 -19.53 3.45 10.91
CA LEU A 14 -19.08 3.42 9.52
C LEU A 14 -17.58 3.69 9.54
N GLY A 15 -16.81 2.78 8.94
CA GLY A 15 -15.38 2.97 8.73
C GLY A 15 -14.46 1.98 9.44
N LYS A 16 -14.84 0.71 9.59
CA LYS A 16 -13.92 -0.35 10.05
C LYS A 16 -13.32 -1.08 8.85
N ILE A 17 -12.56 -0.41 7.98
CA ILE A 17 -11.88 -1.08 6.87
C ILE A 17 -10.49 -0.46 6.62
N ARG A 18 -9.49 -1.35 6.48
CA ARG A 18 -8.13 -1.18 5.96
C ARG A 18 -7.06 -0.65 6.92
N HIS A 19 -6.32 -1.60 7.51
CA HIS A 19 -4.92 -1.37 7.89
C HIS A 19 -4.01 -2.58 7.67
N ASN A 20 -4.34 -3.47 6.70
CA ASN A 20 -3.55 -4.69 6.49
C ASN A 20 -3.53 -5.23 5.04
N GLN A 21 -3.91 -4.43 4.03
CA GLN A 21 -4.05 -4.91 2.64
C GLN A 21 -2.78 -4.74 1.79
N LEU A 22 -1.94 -3.76 2.11
CA LEU A 22 -0.69 -3.45 1.38
C LEU A 22 0.32 -4.60 1.28
N PRO A 23 0.76 -5.23 2.40
CA PRO A 23 1.74 -6.30 2.30
C PRO A 23 1.18 -7.47 1.49
N ARG A 24 -0.14 -7.67 1.50
CA ARG A 24 -0.80 -8.74 0.75
C ARG A 24 -0.79 -8.47 -0.76
N ILE A 25 -1.01 -7.23 -1.18
CA ILE A 25 -0.97 -6.84 -2.60
C ILE A 25 0.45 -6.95 -3.15
N LEU A 26 1.45 -6.45 -2.41
CA LEU A 26 2.85 -6.56 -2.83
C LEU A 26 3.33 -8.02 -2.93
N VAL A 27 2.95 -8.87 -1.97
CA VAL A 27 3.24 -10.31 -2.05
C VAL A 27 2.58 -10.94 -3.28
N ARG A 28 1.31 -10.61 -3.58
CA ARG A 28 0.63 -11.10 -4.79
C ARG A 28 1.32 -10.66 -6.07
N ILE A 29 1.76 -9.40 -6.16
CA ILE A 29 2.51 -8.87 -7.31
C ILE A 29 3.85 -9.61 -7.45
N ASN A 30 4.62 -9.76 -6.37
CA ASN A 30 5.89 -10.48 -6.41
C ASN A 30 5.73 -11.95 -6.80
N VAL A 31 4.70 -12.63 -6.28
CA VAL A 31 4.37 -14.01 -6.67
C VAL A 31 4.01 -14.06 -8.16
N ALA A 32 3.17 -13.15 -8.66
CA ALA A 32 2.80 -13.11 -10.07
C ALA A 32 4.00 -12.82 -10.99
N ILE A 33 4.93 -11.93 -10.59
CA ILE A 33 6.19 -11.71 -11.31
C ILE A 33 7.04 -12.99 -11.33
N GLY A 34 7.13 -13.69 -10.20
CA GLY A 34 7.85 -14.97 -10.12
C GLY A 34 7.24 -16.04 -11.03
N ILE A 35 5.91 -16.16 -11.06
CA ILE A 35 5.19 -17.07 -11.96
C ILE A 35 5.40 -16.68 -13.42
N LEU A 36 5.36 -15.38 -13.76
CA LEU A 36 5.61 -14.91 -15.11
C LEU A 36 7.03 -15.24 -15.58
N ALA A 37 8.04 -15.01 -14.73
CA ALA A 37 9.42 -15.35 -15.03
C ALA A 37 9.59 -16.87 -15.24
N PHE A 38 8.96 -17.68 -14.39
CA PHE A 38 8.95 -19.13 -14.55
C PHE A 38 8.28 -19.58 -15.85
N LEU A 39 7.15 -18.96 -16.21
CA LEU A 39 6.47 -19.20 -17.47
C LEU A 39 7.37 -18.84 -18.66
N ILE A 40 8.04 -17.68 -18.63
CA ILE A 40 8.96 -17.25 -19.69
C ILE A 40 10.11 -18.25 -19.85
N LEU A 41 10.71 -18.69 -18.75
CA LEU A 41 11.81 -19.67 -18.78
C LEU A 41 11.34 -21.01 -19.34
N THR A 42 10.22 -21.54 -18.85
CA THR A 42 9.67 -22.83 -19.32
C THR A 42 9.18 -22.76 -20.76
N ALA A 43 8.56 -21.66 -21.18
CA ALA A 43 8.15 -21.42 -22.56
C ALA A 43 9.35 -21.31 -23.51
N THR A 44 10.38 -20.56 -23.13
CA THR A 44 11.62 -20.41 -23.92
C THR A 44 12.32 -21.75 -24.09
N LEU A 45 12.43 -22.54 -23.02
CA LEU A 45 12.96 -23.91 -23.10
C LEU A 45 12.07 -24.80 -23.97
N GLY A 46 10.75 -24.67 -23.84
CA GLY A 46 9.79 -25.39 -24.67
C GLY A 46 9.99 -25.13 -26.15
N PHE A 47 9.94 -23.87 -26.60
CA PHE A 47 10.17 -23.51 -28.01
C PHE A 47 11.58 -23.87 -28.51
N ARG A 48 12.55 -23.98 -27.61
CA ARG A 48 13.93 -24.34 -27.95
C ARG A 48 14.14 -25.85 -28.16
N TYR A 49 13.40 -26.69 -27.43
CA TYR A 49 13.62 -28.14 -27.41
C TYR A 49 12.48 -28.97 -28.00
N LEU A 50 11.25 -28.44 -28.02
CA LEU A 50 10.08 -29.13 -28.57
C LEU A 50 9.93 -28.92 -30.07
N THR A 51 10.66 -27.96 -30.66
CA THR A 51 10.42 -27.50 -32.02
C THR A 51 11.62 -27.77 -32.92
N GLU A 52 11.37 -28.24 -34.14
CA GLU A 52 12.39 -28.55 -35.14
C GLU A 52 12.29 -27.64 -36.38
N PRO A 53 13.40 -27.10 -36.92
CA PRO A 53 14.75 -27.18 -36.37
C PRO A 53 14.87 -26.40 -35.07
N VAL A 54 15.84 -26.82 -34.27
CA VAL A 54 16.23 -26.18 -33.01
C VAL A 54 16.40 -24.67 -33.20
N ALA A 55 15.55 -23.89 -32.54
CA ALA A 55 15.62 -22.42 -32.58
C ALA A 55 16.86 -21.90 -31.82
N ASP A 56 17.37 -20.73 -32.19
CA ASP A 56 18.35 -20.04 -31.37
C ASP A 56 17.73 -19.54 -30.06
N TRP A 57 18.55 -19.37 -29.01
CA TRP A 57 18.07 -18.90 -27.70
C TRP A 57 17.38 -17.54 -27.78
N SER A 58 17.87 -16.65 -28.66
CA SER A 58 17.26 -15.36 -28.94
C SER A 58 15.86 -15.51 -29.53
N ASP A 59 15.70 -16.44 -30.46
CA ASP A 59 14.48 -16.61 -31.25
C ASP A 59 13.39 -17.28 -30.41
N ALA A 60 13.76 -18.26 -29.60
CA ALA A 60 12.86 -18.90 -28.64
C ALA A 60 12.37 -17.93 -27.56
N LEU A 61 13.25 -17.05 -27.06
CA LEU A 61 12.88 -16.01 -26.10
C LEU A 61 12.01 -14.95 -26.75
N TYR A 62 12.35 -14.52 -27.97
CA TYR A 62 11.55 -13.58 -28.74
C TYR A 62 10.15 -14.14 -29.02
N MET A 63 10.05 -15.40 -29.46
CA MET A 63 8.77 -16.10 -29.68
C MET A 63 7.94 -16.17 -28.39
N THR A 64 8.57 -16.45 -27.26
CA THR A 64 7.91 -16.45 -25.95
C THR A 64 7.35 -15.08 -25.60
N LEU A 65 8.15 -14.02 -25.77
CA LEU A 65 7.73 -12.65 -25.47
C LEU A 65 6.54 -12.23 -26.34
N ILE A 66 6.63 -12.36 -27.66
CA ILE A 66 5.54 -11.94 -28.56
C ILE A 66 4.25 -12.74 -28.35
N THR A 67 4.37 -13.99 -27.88
CA THR A 67 3.23 -14.86 -27.54
C THR A 67 2.56 -14.38 -26.25
N ILE A 68 3.33 -14.14 -25.19
CA ILE A 68 2.82 -13.68 -23.89
C ILE A 68 2.24 -12.26 -23.99
N THR A 69 2.89 -11.37 -24.74
CA THR A 69 2.42 -10.00 -24.96
C THR A 69 1.28 -9.92 -25.96
N THR A 70 0.82 -11.05 -26.51
CA THR A 70 -0.25 -11.14 -27.52
C THR A 70 0.01 -10.31 -28.78
N VAL A 71 1.28 -10.06 -29.09
CA VAL A 71 1.68 -9.31 -30.28
C VAL A 71 1.59 -10.22 -31.51
N GLY A 72 2.10 -11.45 -31.40
CA GLY A 72 1.92 -12.49 -32.42
C GLY A 72 2.45 -12.12 -33.81
N TYR A 73 3.57 -11.39 -33.92
CA TYR A 73 4.29 -11.32 -35.19
C TYR A 73 4.73 -12.73 -35.58
N GLY A 74 4.64 -13.07 -36.87
CA GLY A 74 4.71 -14.45 -37.38
C GLY A 74 5.83 -15.34 -36.80
N GLU A 75 5.62 -16.64 -36.90
CA GLU A 75 6.45 -17.71 -36.33
C GLU A 75 7.94 -17.59 -36.74
N MET A 76 8.78 -17.09 -35.82
CA MET A 76 10.24 -17.24 -35.93
C MET A 76 10.67 -18.69 -35.69
N VAL A 77 9.86 -19.43 -34.94
CA VAL A 77 10.03 -20.85 -34.62
C VAL A 77 8.90 -21.62 -35.29
N LYS A 78 9.22 -22.57 -36.18
CA LYS A 78 8.23 -23.29 -37.00
C LYS A 78 7.37 -24.23 -36.17
N ILE A 79 6.06 -24.00 -36.12
CA ILE A 79 5.15 -24.86 -35.34
C ILE A 79 4.49 -25.88 -36.28
N ASP A 80 5.07 -27.08 -36.35
CA ASP A 80 4.66 -28.12 -37.30
C ASP A 80 3.72 -29.16 -36.66
N SER A 81 3.86 -29.41 -35.35
CA SER A 81 3.08 -30.44 -34.64
C SER A 81 1.85 -29.88 -33.91
N PHE A 82 0.80 -30.69 -33.80
CA PHE A 82 -0.38 -30.37 -32.99
C PHE A 82 -0.02 -30.14 -31.52
N GLY A 83 0.97 -30.87 -30.99
CA GLY A 83 1.43 -30.71 -29.61
C GLY A 83 2.07 -29.33 -29.36
N GLU A 84 2.86 -28.84 -30.32
CA GLU A 84 3.49 -27.53 -30.24
C GLU A 84 2.46 -26.39 -30.34
N ARG A 85 1.39 -26.58 -31.13
CA ARG A 85 0.27 -25.62 -31.21
C ARG A 85 -0.50 -25.52 -29.90
N ILE A 86 -0.80 -26.65 -29.26
CA ILE A 86 -1.43 -26.65 -27.94
C ILE A 86 -0.50 -25.97 -26.92
N PHE A 87 0.79 -26.29 -26.95
CA PHE A 87 1.77 -25.67 -26.07
C PHE A 87 1.80 -24.15 -26.23
N ALA A 88 1.93 -23.65 -27.46
CA ALA A 88 1.90 -22.21 -27.75
C ALA A 88 0.59 -21.56 -27.29
N GLY A 89 -0.55 -22.23 -27.49
CA GLY A 89 -1.85 -21.76 -27.01
C GLY A 89 -1.94 -21.68 -25.48
N LEU A 90 -1.41 -22.67 -24.76
CA LEU A 90 -1.35 -22.66 -23.29
C LEU A 90 -0.42 -21.56 -22.76
N VAL A 91 0.74 -21.37 -23.40
CA VAL A 91 1.66 -20.27 -23.07
C VAL A 91 1.00 -18.92 -23.32
N ALA A 92 0.29 -18.74 -24.43
CA ALA A 92 -0.43 -17.52 -24.75
C ALA A 92 -1.53 -17.21 -23.71
N LEU A 93 -2.39 -18.18 -23.40
CA LEU A 93 -3.47 -18.01 -22.42
C LEU A 93 -2.92 -17.76 -21.01
N GLY A 94 -1.92 -18.54 -20.59
CA GLY A 94 -1.28 -18.37 -19.28
C GLY A 94 -0.55 -17.04 -19.17
N GLY A 95 0.24 -16.70 -20.18
CA GLY A 95 1.01 -15.45 -20.25
C GLY A 95 0.12 -14.22 -20.22
N PHE A 96 -0.89 -14.17 -21.08
CA PHE A 96 -1.84 -13.06 -21.12
C PHE A 96 -2.64 -12.94 -19.83
N GLY A 97 -3.05 -14.06 -19.23
CA GLY A 97 -3.75 -14.07 -17.94
C GLY A 97 -2.91 -13.47 -16.81
N ILE A 98 -1.63 -13.88 -16.70
CA ILE A 98 -0.71 -13.34 -15.70
C ILE A 98 -0.41 -11.85 -15.96
N LEU A 99 -0.19 -11.47 -17.22
CA LEU A 99 0.06 -10.08 -17.60
C LEU A 99 -1.12 -9.17 -17.26
N THR A 100 -2.35 -9.59 -17.58
CA THR A 100 -3.59 -8.88 -17.24
C THR A 100 -3.79 -8.78 -15.73
N PHE A 101 -3.50 -9.86 -14.99
CA PHE A 101 -3.54 -9.85 -13.53
C PHE A 101 -2.55 -8.86 -12.94
N LEU A 102 -1.32 -8.78 -13.48
CA LEU A 102 -0.32 -7.80 -13.07
C LEU A 102 -0.79 -6.36 -13.34
N PHE A 103 -1.29 -6.07 -14.54
CA PHE A 103 -1.84 -4.75 -14.86
C PHE A 103 -2.99 -4.33 -13.95
N THR A 104 -3.91 -5.27 -13.66
CA THR A 104 -5.03 -5.03 -12.75
C THR A 104 -4.54 -4.77 -11.33
N SER A 105 -3.62 -5.59 -10.83
CA SER A 105 -3.04 -5.46 -9.49
C SER A 105 -2.26 -4.15 -9.33
N LEU A 106 -1.49 -3.75 -10.35
CA LEU A 106 -0.79 -2.47 -10.39
C LEU A 106 -1.79 -1.31 -10.40
N SER A 107 -2.85 -1.39 -11.20
CA SER A 107 -3.90 -0.36 -11.22
C SER A 107 -4.53 -0.16 -9.83
N VAL A 108 -4.87 -1.25 -9.14
CA VAL A 108 -5.40 -1.20 -7.76
C VAL A 108 -4.38 -0.59 -6.80
N PHE A 109 -3.11 -0.98 -6.92
CA PHE A 109 -2.03 -0.45 -6.10
C PHE A 109 -1.85 1.06 -6.25
N PHE A 110 -1.92 1.59 -7.49
CA PHE A 110 -1.86 3.02 -7.75
C PHE A 110 -3.12 3.76 -7.26
N LEU A 111 -4.30 3.17 -7.42
CA LEU A 111 -5.56 3.73 -6.92
C LEU A 111 -5.61 3.79 -5.39
N GLU A 112 -5.02 2.81 -4.71
CA GLU A 112 -5.05 2.74 -3.25
C GLU A 112 -4.06 3.70 -2.58
N GLY A 113 -3.10 4.31 -3.29
CA GLY A 113 -2.28 5.44 -2.81
C GLY A 113 -1.45 5.20 -1.52
N ASP A 114 -1.53 4.00 -0.98
CA ASP A 114 -1.13 3.64 0.38
C ASP A 114 0.41 3.63 0.60
N LEU A 115 1.18 3.62 -0.49
CA LEU A 115 2.64 3.84 -0.43
C LEU A 115 2.97 5.18 0.22
N ASP A 116 2.25 6.24 -0.15
CA ASP A 116 2.47 7.56 0.40
C ASP A 116 2.14 7.58 1.89
N TYR A 117 1.08 6.92 2.31
CA TYR A 117 0.70 6.85 3.72
C TYR A 117 1.78 6.17 4.58
N THR A 118 2.27 4.99 4.18
CA THR A 118 3.29 4.26 4.97
C THR A 118 4.64 4.99 5.01
N LEU A 119 5.07 5.57 3.88
CA LEU A 119 6.29 6.38 3.81
C LEU A 119 6.15 7.67 4.62
N ARG A 120 5.01 8.35 4.51
CA ARG A 120 4.69 9.55 5.29
C ARG A 120 4.71 9.25 6.78
N ARG A 121 4.08 8.18 7.24
CA ARG A 121 4.08 7.78 8.65
C ARG A 121 5.50 7.57 9.18
N ARG A 122 6.34 6.84 8.45
CA ARG A 122 7.76 6.67 8.81
C ARG A 122 8.53 8.00 8.85
N ARG A 123 8.21 8.94 7.95
CA ARG A 123 8.80 10.29 7.95
C ARG A 123 8.33 11.09 9.16
N MET A 124 7.04 11.07 9.49
CA MET A 124 6.47 11.75 10.66
C MET A 124 7.07 11.21 11.94
N GLU A 125 7.13 9.88 12.11
CA GLU A 125 7.78 9.26 13.27
C GLU A 125 9.24 9.74 13.41
N LYS A 126 10.01 9.79 12.32
CA LYS A 126 11.38 10.34 12.34
C LYS A 126 11.43 11.84 12.69
N GLN A 127 10.43 12.62 12.31
CA GLN A 127 10.33 14.04 12.67
C GLN A 127 10.00 14.21 14.15
N ILE A 128 9.08 13.39 14.68
CA ILE A 128 8.71 13.38 16.10
C ILE A 128 9.94 13.14 16.98
N ARG A 129 10.83 12.19 16.63
CA ARG A 129 12.06 11.92 17.41
C ARG A 129 13.05 13.09 17.48
N LYS A 130 12.90 14.07 16.59
CA LYS A 130 13.78 15.26 16.52
C LYS A 130 13.18 16.47 17.23
N LEU A 131 11.95 16.35 17.74
CA LEU A 131 11.30 17.43 18.46
C LEU A 131 11.86 17.51 19.89
N HIS A 132 12.03 18.74 20.33
CA HIS A 132 12.34 19.09 21.71
C HIS A 132 11.40 20.22 22.13
N HIS A 133 10.99 20.23 23.39
CA HIS A 133 10.08 21.23 23.96
C HIS A 133 8.74 21.37 23.23
N HIS A 134 8.25 20.29 22.62
CA HIS A 134 6.94 20.23 21.97
C HIS A 134 5.81 19.93 22.96
N TYR A 135 4.58 20.09 22.51
CA TYR A 135 3.39 19.70 23.27
C TYR A 135 2.81 18.39 22.74
N ILE A 136 2.19 17.61 23.62
CA ILE A 136 1.44 16.41 23.21
C ILE A 136 -0.05 16.70 23.37
N VAL A 137 -0.82 16.52 22.31
CA VAL A 137 -2.28 16.69 22.30
C VAL A 137 -2.94 15.32 22.33
N CYS A 138 -3.54 14.99 23.48
CA CYS A 138 -4.17 13.72 23.79
C CYS A 138 -5.62 13.70 23.31
N GLY A 139 -5.82 13.25 22.08
CA GLY A 139 -7.09 13.22 21.39
C GLY A 139 -7.22 14.40 20.42
N PHE A 140 -7.65 14.11 19.20
CA PHE A 140 -7.85 15.07 18.12
C PHE A 140 -9.33 15.22 17.76
N GLY A 141 -10.14 15.26 18.81
CA GLY A 141 -11.56 15.58 18.75
C GLY A 141 -11.83 17.07 18.56
N ARG A 142 -12.98 17.54 19.04
CA ARG A 142 -13.33 18.97 18.95
C ARG A 142 -12.41 19.85 19.79
N VAL A 143 -12.09 19.42 21.01
CA VAL A 143 -11.25 20.17 21.95
C VAL A 143 -9.79 20.16 21.49
N GLY A 144 -9.20 18.97 21.31
CA GLY A 144 -7.82 18.86 20.84
C GLY A 144 -7.53 19.56 19.51
N ARG A 145 -8.50 19.65 18.58
CA ARG A 145 -8.33 20.47 17.35
C ARG A 145 -8.26 21.97 17.62
N ASN A 146 -9.04 22.48 18.57
CA ASN A 146 -8.95 23.89 18.95
C ASN A 146 -7.60 24.18 19.62
N VAL A 147 -7.16 23.29 20.51
CA VAL A 147 -5.83 23.37 21.14
C VAL A 147 -4.72 23.34 20.08
N ALA A 148 -4.78 22.39 19.14
CA ALA A 148 -3.85 22.30 18.02
C ALA A 148 -3.85 23.58 17.17
N HIS A 149 -5.00 24.21 16.99
CA HIS A 149 -5.11 25.48 16.27
C HIS A 149 -4.39 26.62 17.00
N GLU A 150 -4.60 26.76 18.31
CA GLU A 150 -3.90 27.76 19.12
C GLU A 150 -2.38 27.52 19.15
N LEU A 151 -1.95 26.27 19.28
CA LEU A 151 -0.53 25.90 19.24
C LEU A 151 0.08 26.24 17.87
N SER A 152 -0.62 25.93 16.79
CA SER A 152 -0.17 26.26 15.43
C SER A 152 -0.10 27.78 15.21
N GLN A 153 -1.07 28.55 15.70
CA GLN A 153 -1.08 30.02 15.59
C GLN A 153 0.05 30.67 16.39
N THR A 154 0.42 30.08 17.52
CA THR A 154 1.52 30.55 18.37
C THR A 154 2.88 29.94 18.00
N ASN A 155 2.94 29.22 16.87
CA ASN A 155 4.14 28.60 16.32
C ASN A 155 4.82 27.62 17.30
N ARG A 156 4.01 26.88 18.08
CA ARG A 156 4.46 25.86 19.02
C ARG A 156 4.34 24.50 18.38
N HIS A 157 5.45 23.77 18.32
CA HIS A 157 5.44 22.39 17.83
C HIS A 157 4.62 21.48 18.74
N PHE A 158 3.84 20.60 18.14
CA PHE A 158 3.04 19.63 18.87
C PHE A 158 2.91 18.31 18.10
N VAL A 159 2.64 17.25 18.84
CA VAL A 159 2.32 15.91 18.34
C VAL A 159 0.94 15.54 18.85
N ALA A 160 0.05 15.13 17.97
CA ALA A 160 -1.29 14.71 18.35
C ALA A 160 -1.42 13.18 18.39
N ILE A 161 -2.12 12.64 19.38
CA ILE A 161 -2.37 11.21 19.55
C ILE A 161 -3.88 10.99 19.56
N ASP A 162 -4.44 10.21 18.62
CA ASP A 162 -5.86 9.83 18.64
C ASP A 162 -6.05 8.40 18.12
N ILE A 163 -7.06 7.72 18.64
CA ILE A 163 -7.45 6.36 18.26
C ILE A 163 -8.02 6.35 16.84
N GLU A 164 -8.72 7.42 16.44
CA GLU A 164 -9.38 7.56 15.16
C GLU A 164 -8.50 8.36 14.18
N GLU A 165 -7.61 7.65 13.50
CA GLU A 165 -6.67 8.21 12.52
C GLU A 165 -7.33 9.01 11.40
N ALA A 166 -8.52 8.60 10.95
CA ALA A 166 -9.28 9.32 9.92
C ALA A 166 -9.48 10.80 10.27
N ARG A 167 -9.63 11.14 11.56
CA ARG A 167 -9.73 12.55 12.00
C ARG A 167 -8.45 13.33 11.78
N MET A 168 -7.29 12.69 11.90
CA MET A 168 -6.01 13.32 11.63
C MET A 168 -5.90 13.60 10.14
N GLU A 169 -6.18 12.58 9.33
CA GLU A 169 -6.07 12.65 7.87
C GLU A 169 -6.96 13.73 7.26
N GLU A 170 -8.22 13.81 7.67
CA GLU A 170 -9.19 14.83 7.24
C GLU A 170 -8.78 16.27 7.61
N ASN A 171 -7.82 16.45 8.53
CA ASN A 171 -7.38 17.76 8.99
C ASN A 171 -5.94 18.09 8.60
N LEU A 172 -5.27 17.24 7.82
CA LEU A 172 -3.92 17.51 7.30
C LEU A 172 -3.84 18.78 6.45
N ASP A 173 -4.90 19.08 5.69
CA ASP A 173 -4.98 20.29 4.87
C ASP A 173 -5.10 21.57 5.73
N LYS A 174 -5.71 21.44 6.92
CA LYS A 174 -5.90 22.55 7.85
C LYS A 174 -4.68 22.78 8.74
N PHE A 175 -3.87 21.75 8.93
CA PHE A 175 -2.65 21.78 9.74
C PHE A 175 -1.46 21.27 8.90
N PRO A 176 -0.89 22.13 8.03
CA PRO A 176 0.26 21.77 7.22
C PRO A 176 1.43 21.35 8.14
N GLY A 177 1.92 20.12 7.96
CA GLY A 177 3.00 19.58 8.80
C GLY A 177 2.56 18.99 10.14
N LEU A 178 1.26 18.73 10.34
CA LEU A 178 0.76 18.01 11.52
C LEU A 178 1.48 16.67 11.71
N LEU A 179 2.11 16.53 12.88
CA LEU A 179 2.73 15.29 13.33
C LEU A 179 1.78 14.58 14.27
N TYR A 180 1.56 13.28 14.03
CA TYR A 180 0.63 12.51 14.82
C TYR A 180 0.99 11.04 14.96
N LEU A 181 0.43 10.42 15.99
CA LEU A 181 0.49 8.99 16.25
C LEU A 181 -0.92 8.43 16.38
N ASN A 182 -1.17 7.28 15.76
CA ASN A 182 -2.41 6.55 15.97
C ASN A 182 -2.29 5.66 17.23
N GLY A 183 -3.21 5.85 18.18
CA GLY A 183 -3.24 5.11 19.43
C GLY A 183 -4.07 5.78 20.50
N ASP A 184 -4.24 5.08 21.63
CA ASP A 184 -4.83 5.67 22.83
C ASP A 184 -3.76 6.51 23.54
N ALA A 185 -4.07 7.76 23.87
CA ALA A 185 -3.15 8.64 24.56
C ALA A 185 -3.00 8.32 26.06
N SER A 186 -3.81 7.39 26.58
CA SER A 186 -3.65 6.83 27.93
C SER A 186 -2.62 5.70 27.99
N ASP A 187 -2.16 5.19 26.85
CA ASP A 187 -1.14 4.16 26.74
C ASP A 187 0.26 4.77 26.85
N GLU A 188 1.05 4.30 27.82
CA GLU A 188 2.40 4.80 28.10
C GLU A 188 3.32 4.60 26.89
N ASP A 189 3.20 3.47 26.19
CA ASP A 189 3.97 3.17 24.98
C ASP A 189 3.74 4.22 23.87
N LYS A 190 2.55 4.82 23.82
CA LYS A 190 2.20 5.87 22.84
C LYS A 190 2.75 7.22 23.24
N LEU A 191 2.80 7.52 24.53
CA LEU A 191 3.42 8.73 25.05
C LEU A 191 4.94 8.70 24.87
N ASP A 192 5.55 7.54 25.10
CA ASP A 192 6.97 7.32 24.83
C ASP A 192 7.30 7.46 23.34
N ALA A 193 6.47 6.87 22.46
CA ALA A 193 6.59 7.05 21.02
C ALA A 193 6.44 8.54 20.59
N ALA A 194 5.74 9.35 21.38
CA ALA A 194 5.59 10.80 21.19
C ALA A 194 6.72 11.63 21.82
N TYR A 195 7.75 10.98 22.40
CA TYR A 195 8.89 11.63 23.06
C TYR A 195 8.43 12.52 24.22
N ILE A 196 7.60 11.98 25.11
CA ILE A 196 7.07 12.69 26.28
C ILE A 196 8.15 13.28 27.19
N GLU A 197 9.30 12.62 27.34
CA GLU A 197 10.42 13.10 28.17
C GLU A 197 10.95 14.47 27.73
N GLU A 198 10.91 14.74 26.42
CA GLU A 198 11.36 16.00 25.82
C GLU A 198 10.20 17.02 25.67
N ALA A 199 8.97 16.59 25.97
CA ALA A 199 7.78 17.41 25.83
C ALA A 199 7.65 18.43 26.98
N ARG A 200 7.16 19.61 26.65
CA ARG A 200 6.88 20.68 27.63
C ARG A 200 5.60 20.42 28.42
N GLY A 201 4.67 19.65 27.88
CA GLY A 201 3.43 19.30 28.56
C GLY A 201 2.42 18.53 27.70
N LEU A 202 1.45 17.97 28.40
CA LEU A 202 0.31 17.23 27.86
C LEU A 202 -0.94 18.10 27.89
N LEU A 203 -1.72 18.06 26.80
CA LEU A 203 -2.96 18.80 26.64
C LEU A 203 -4.09 17.85 26.19
N PRO A 204 -5.31 17.96 26.75
CA PRO A 204 -6.45 17.12 26.39
C PRO A 204 -7.23 17.59 25.14
#